data_AF-A0A7C1XIH5-F1
#
_entry.id   AF-A0A7C1XIH5-F1
#
_cell.length_a   1.000
_cell.length_b   1.000
_cell.length_c   1.000
_cell.angle_alpha   90.00
_cell.angle_beta   90.00
_cell.angle_gamma   90.00
#
_symmetry.space_group_name_H-M   'P 1'
#
loop_
_entity.id
_entity.type
_entity.pdbx_description
1 polymer ?
#
loop_
_entity_poly.entity_id
_entity_poly.type
_entity_poly.pdbx_seq_one_letter_code
_entity_poly.pdbx_strand_id
1 'polypeptide(L)'
;MPPVLILTSLLATGAHAGDAINGKTLHDANCIRCHKSIMNGDPDSIYTRKDRRINSYQGLQNQVNRCKNNIGIAWPEEQINDVVTYLNQQFYKFKHK
;
A
#
# COMPACT_ATOMS: atom_id res chain seq x y z
N MET A 1 -25.79 -32.92 -30.62
CA MET A 1 -25.60 -31.84 -29.63
C MET A 1 -24.80 -32.44 -28.48
N PRO A 2 -23.50 -32.16 -28.31
CA PRO A 2 -22.77 -32.69 -27.16
C PRO A 2 -23.05 -31.82 -25.91
N PRO A 3 -23.02 -32.40 -24.70
CA PRO A 3 -23.32 -31.68 -23.46
C PRO A 3 -22.11 -30.84 -23.04
N VAL A 4 -22.37 -29.57 -22.75
CA VAL A 4 -21.38 -28.63 -22.20
C VAL A 4 -21.16 -28.98 -20.73
N LEU A 5 -20.00 -29.52 -20.39
CA LEU A 5 -19.54 -29.62 -19.00
C LEU A 5 -19.08 -28.23 -18.55
N ILE A 6 -19.83 -27.61 -17.63
CA ILE A 6 -19.41 -26.38 -16.96
C ILE A 6 -18.46 -26.77 -15.82
N LEU A 7 -17.16 -26.63 -16.08
CA LEU A 7 -16.12 -26.72 -15.04
C LEU A 7 -16.09 -25.38 -14.29
N THR A 8 -16.68 -25.35 -13.10
CA THR A 8 -16.62 -24.19 -12.20
C THR A 8 -15.24 -24.13 -11.56
N SER A 9 -14.36 -23.30 -12.11
CA SER A 9 -13.08 -22.96 -11.49
C SER A 9 -13.33 -22.17 -10.20
N LEU A 10 -12.99 -22.77 -9.07
CA LEU A 10 -12.97 -22.12 -7.77
C LEU A 10 -11.75 -21.19 -7.73
N LEU A 11 -11.94 -19.88 -7.94
CA LEU A 11 -10.88 -18.90 -7.65
C LEU A 11 -10.69 -18.86 -6.14
N ALA A 12 -9.63 -19.51 -5.66
CA ALA A 12 -9.11 -19.28 -4.33
C ALA A 12 -8.56 -17.85 -4.27
N THR A 13 -9.34 -16.91 -3.73
CA THR A 13 -8.86 -15.58 -3.37
C THR A 13 -8.01 -15.69 -2.11
N GLY A 14 -6.77 -16.15 -2.26
CA GLY A 14 -5.75 -15.99 -1.24
C GLY A 14 -5.41 -14.50 -1.13
N ALA A 15 -5.35 -13.98 0.09
CA ALA A 15 -4.78 -12.66 0.32
C ALA A 15 -3.29 -12.71 -0.08
N HIS A 16 -2.98 -12.28 -1.31
CA HIS A 16 -1.61 -12.15 -1.76
C HIS A 16 -0.89 -11.13 -0.88
N ALA A 17 0.24 -11.53 -0.29
CA ALA A 17 1.14 -10.58 0.34
C ALA A 17 1.63 -9.59 -0.73
N GLY A 18 1.63 -8.29 -0.43
CA GLY A 18 2.02 -7.27 -1.41
C GLY A 18 3.48 -7.39 -1.83
N ASP A 19 3.79 -6.96 -3.05
CA ASP A 19 5.13 -6.82 -3.59
C ASP A 19 5.77 -5.51 -3.09
N ALA A 20 6.71 -5.63 -2.14
CA ALA A 20 7.41 -4.47 -1.60
C ALA A 20 8.32 -3.76 -2.61
N ILE A 21 8.82 -4.44 -3.64
CA ILE A 21 9.65 -3.84 -4.69
C ILE A 21 8.78 -2.94 -5.57
N ASN A 22 7.62 -3.46 -6.01
CA ASN A 22 6.64 -2.65 -6.73
C ASN A 22 6.12 -1.50 -5.86
N GLY A 23 5.84 -1.79 -4.58
CA GLY A 23 5.40 -0.80 -3.60
C GLY A 23 6.38 0.36 -3.43
N LYS A 24 7.68 0.09 -3.39
CA LYS A 24 8.72 1.13 -3.38
C LYS A 24 8.67 1.98 -4.64
N THR A 25 8.57 1.35 -5.81
CA THR A 25 8.50 2.06 -7.10
C THR A 25 7.31 3.01 -7.17
N LEU A 26 6.13 2.53 -6.76
CA LEU A 26 4.91 3.33 -6.71
C LEU A 26 5.00 4.47 -5.68
N HIS A 27 5.55 4.18 -4.50
CA HIS A 27 5.80 5.18 -3.45
C HIS A 27 6.73 6.29 -3.94
N ASP A 28 7.86 5.94 -4.51
CA ASP A 28 8.88 6.90 -4.95
C ASP A 28 8.35 7.77 -6.09
N ALA A 29 7.55 7.21 -7.00
CA ALA A 29 6.96 7.96 -8.09
C ALA A 29 5.88 8.96 -7.63
N ASN A 30 5.14 8.67 -6.55
CA ASN A 30 3.88 9.37 -6.26
C ASN A 30 3.82 10.07 -4.89
N CYS A 31 4.51 9.55 -3.87
CA CYS A 31 4.38 10.03 -2.50
C CYS A 31 5.47 11.05 -2.13
N ILE A 32 6.71 10.83 -2.58
CA ILE A 32 7.89 11.55 -2.06
C ILE A 32 7.83 13.05 -2.32
N ARG A 33 7.24 13.50 -3.43
CA ARG A 33 7.18 14.93 -3.78
C ARG A 33 6.41 15.72 -2.72
N CYS A 34 5.23 15.22 -2.34
CA CYS A 34 4.42 15.85 -1.30
C CYS A 34 5.09 15.72 0.06
N HIS A 35 5.61 14.53 0.40
CA HIS A 35 6.25 14.31 1.69
C HIS A 35 7.47 15.20 1.88
N LYS A 36 8.35 15.29 0.88
CA LYS A 36 9.49 16.21 0.87
C LYS A 36 9.06 17.66 1.11
N SER A 37 7.97 18.09 0.46
CA SER A 37 7.45 19.46 0.59
C SER A 37 6.95 19.78 2.00
N ILE A 38 6.36 18.81 2.71
CA ILE A 38 5.77 19.04 4.05
C ILE A 38 6.69 18.60 5.20
N MET A 39 7.84 17.99 4.88
CA MET A 39 8.84 17.49 5.84
C MET A 39 10.20 18.17 5.67
N ASN A 40 10.20 19.47 5.32
CA ASN A 40 11.42 20.28 5.26
C ASN A 40 12.55 19.66 4.42
N GLY A 41 12.22 18.94 3.34
CA GLY A 41 13.20 18.38 2.40
C GLY A 41 13.50 16.89 2.57
N ASP A 42 13.09 16.24 3.65
CA ASP A 42 13.25 14.79 3.84
C ASP A 42 11.92 14.03 3.68
N PRO A 43 11.70 13.30 2.58
CA PRO A 43 10.43 12.60 2.35
C PRO A 43 10.15 11.47 3.35
N ASP A 44 11.16 10.90 4.00
CA ASP A 44 10.97 9.74 4.89
C ASP A 44 10.67 10.15 6.33
N SER A 45 10.99 11.39 6.69
CA SER A 45 10.72 11.96 8.03
C SER A 45 9.25 11.85 8.43
N ILE A 46 8.30 11.88 7.49
CA ILE A 46 6.85 11.67 7.79
C ILE A 46 6.59 10.31 8.45
N TYR A 47 7.38 9.29 8.12
CA TYR A 47 7.22 7.93 8.63
C TYR A 47 7.93 7.70 9.96
N THR A 48 8.87 8.56 10.36
CA THR A 48 9.72 8.35 11.54
C THR A 48 9.49 9.36 12.66
N ARG A 49 8.53 10.27 12.50
CA ARG A 49 8.20 11.29 13.51
C ARG A 49 7.85 10.66 14.87
N LYS A 50 8.27 11.33 15.95
CA LYS A 50 7.98 10.92 17.33
C LYS A 50 6.48 10.92 17.66
N ASP A 51 5.72 11.82 17.05
CA ASP A 51 4.28 11.99 17.22
C ASP A 51 3.44 11.24 16.16
N ARG A 52 4.01 10.20 15.54
CA ARG A 52 3.35 9.42 14.49
C ARG A 52 2.06 8.77 15.00
N ARG A 53 0.94 9.10 14.35
CA ARG A 53 -0.42 8.68 14.74
C ARG A 53 -0.84 7.32 14.18
N ILE A 54 -0.12 6.81 13.18
CA ILE A 54 -0.39 5.52 12.56
C ILE A 54 0.29 4.43 13.40
N ASN A 55 -0.53 3.60 14.04
CA ASN A 55 -0.11 2.61 15.04
C ASN A 55 -0.60 1.18 14.76
N SER A 56 -1.16 0.94 13.57
CA SER A 56 -1.64 -0.38 13.14
C SER A 56 -1.51 -0.55 11.62
N TYR A 57 -1.50 -1.80 11.17
CA TYR A 57 -1.44 -2.14 9.74
C TYR A 57 -2.65 -1.58 8.98
N GLN A 58 -3.86 -1.78 9.51
CA GLN A 58 -5.08 -1.17 8.94
C GLN A 58 -5.01 0.35 8.93
N GLY A 59 -4.47 0.97 9.98
CA GLY A 59 -4.23 2.41 10.02
C GLY A 59 -3.31 2.89 8.89
N LEU A 60 -2.25 2.12 8.59
CA LEU A 60 -1.34 2.40 7.49
C LEU A 60 -2.04 2.27 6.14
N GLN A 61 -2.81 1.21 5.92
CA GLN A 61 -3.59 1.01 4.70
C GLN A 61 -4.60 2.16 4.47
N ASN A 62 -5.29 2.58 5.53
CA ASN A 62 -6.17 3.74 5.49
C ASN A 62 -5.42 5.04 5.16
N GLN A 63 -4.22 5.22 5.70
CA GLN A 63 -3.40 6.40 5.42
C GLN A 63 -2.94 6.43 3.97
N VAL A 64 -2.46 5.30 3.41
CA VAL A 64 -2.07 5.20 1.99
C VAL A 64 -3.26 5.50 1.08
N ASN A 65 -4.45 4.99 1.41
CA ASN A 65 -5.69 5.31 0.70
C ASN A 65 -6.01 6.81 0.70
N ARG A 66 -5.87 7.50 1.83
CA ARG A 66 -6.06 8.96 1.89
C ARG A 66 -5.01 9.69 1.05
N CYS A 67 -3.74 9.29 1.16
CA CYS A 67 -2.66 9.91 0.41
C CYS A 67 -2.89 9.80 -1.10
N LYS A 68 -3.19 8.61 -1.63
CA LYS A 68 -3.44 8.41 -3.07
C LYS A 68 -4.64 9.23 -3.55
N ASN A 69 -5.70 9.34 -2.75
CA ASN A 69 -6.91 10.08 -3.12
C ASN A 69 -6.63 11.59 -3.16
N ASN A 70 -5.85 12.11 -2.20
CA ASN A 70 -5.46 13.52 -2.17
C ASN A 70 -4.64 13.96 -3.39
N ILE A 71 -3.95 13.02 -4.05
CA ILE A 71 -3.18 13.27 -5.28
C ILE A 71 -3.86 12.71 -6.53
N GLY A 72 -5.12 12.27 -6.43
CA GLY A 72 -5.96 11.89 -7.58
C GLY A 72 -5.59 10.56 -8.23
N ILE A 73 -4.94 9.63 -7.52
CA ILE A 73 -4.47 8.36 -8.08
C ILE A 73 -5.49 7.24 -7.88
N ALA A 74 -5.90 6.63 -8.98
CA ALA A 74 -6.83 5.50 -9.04
C ALA A 74 -6.10 4.15 -9.03
N TRP A 75 -5.34 3.87 -7.97
CA TRP A 75 -4.70 2.55 -7.81
C TRP A 75 -5.73 1.44 -7.49
N PRO A 76 -5.58 0.25 -8.11
CA PRO A 76 -6.27 -0.95 -7.66
C PRO A 76 -5.75 -1.40 -6.29
N GLU A 77 -6.51 -2.26 -5.61
CA GLU A 77 -6.19 -2.73 -4.25
C GLU A 77 -4.80 -3.37 -4.14
N GLU A 78 -4.38 -4.14 -5.14
CA GLU A 78 -3.05 -4.77 -5.20
C GLU A 78 -1.92 -3.75 -5.06
N GLN A 79 -1.97 -2.66 -5.84
CA GLN A 79 -0.96 -1.60 -5.78
C GLN A 79 -0.97 -0.85 -4.44
N ILE A 80 -2.13 -0.72 -3.80
CA ILE A 80 -2.22 -0.16 -2.45
C ILE A 80 -1.53 -1.09 -1.47
N ASN A 81 -1.79 -2.39 -1.55
CA ASN A 81 -1.20 -3.41 -0.68
C ASN A 81 0.31 -3.51 -0.87
N ASP A 82 0.83 -3.32 -2.08
CA ASP A 82 2.26 -3.25 -2.37
C ASP A 82 2.92 -2.09 -1.64
N VAL A 83 2.36 -0.88 -1.74
CA VAL A 83 2.88 0.31 -1.05
C VAL A 83 2.78 0.16 0.46
N VAL A 84 1.66 -0.36 0.97
CA VAL A 84 1.50 -0.64 2.41
C VAL A 84 2.52 -1.67 2.88
N THR A 85 2.78 -2.71 2.09
CA THR A 85 3.77 -3.75 2.41
C THR A 85 5.17 -3.17 2.45
N TYR A 86 5.55 -2.37 1.45
CA TYR A 86 6.82 -1.65 1.44
C TYR A 86 6.98 -0.77 2.68
N LEU A 87 6.01 0.13 2.94
CA LEU A 87 6.07 1.04 4.08
C LEU A 87 6.10 0.29 5.41
N ASN A 88 5.32 -0.79 5.52
CA ASN A 88 5.31 -1.60 6.73
C ASN A 88 6.66 -2.29 6.95
N GLN A 89 7.23 -2.89 5.91
CA GLN A 89 8.53 -3.53 5.97
C GLN A 89 9.66 -2.56 6.25
N GLN A 90 9.62 -1.32 5.76
CA GLN A 90 10.71 -0.37 5.99
C GLN A 90 10.58 0.38 7.31
N PHE A 91 9.39 0.91 7.64
CA PHE A 91 9.25 1.93 8.69
C PHE A 91 8.36 1.54 9.88
N TYR A 92 7.36 0.68 9.69
CA TYR A 92 6.33 0.46 10.73
C TYR A 92 6.46 -0.86 11.48
N LYS A 93 6.81 -1.94 10.78
CA LYS A 93 7.02 -3.29 11.34
C LYS A 93 5.80 -3.84 12.10
N PHE A 94 4.59 -3.47 11.69
CA PHE A 94 3.36 -4.04 12.24
C PHE A 94 3.25 -5.51 11.85
N LYS A 95 2.78 -6.33 12.79
CA LYS A 95 2.38 -7.71 12.49
C LYS A 95 1.08 -7.69 11.68
N HIS A 96 1.00 -8.52 10.65
CA HIS A 96 -0.28 -8.87 10.03
C HIS A 96 -1.10 -9.59 11.10
N LYS A 97 -2.26 -9.04 11.45
CA LYS A 97 -3.26 -9.71 12.28
C LYS A 97 -4.39 -10.19 11.38
#